data_AF-A0A376DQP9-F1
#
_entry.id   AF-A0A376DQP9-F1
#
_cell.length_a   1.000
_cell.length_b   1.000
_cell.length_c   1.000
_cell.angle_alpha   90.00
_cell.angle_beta   90.00
_cell.angle_gamma   90.00
#
_symmetry.space_group_name_H-M   'P 1'
#
loop_
_entity.id
_entity.type
_entity.pdbx_description
1 polymer ?
#
loop_
_entity_poly.entity_id
_entity_poly.type
_entity_poly.pdbx_seq_one_letter_code
_entity_poly.pdbx_strand_id
1 'polypeptide(L)'
;MRNKFYIIFTLTIGSLAFGQVGINTQNPQGIFNIDGGKNNAATGTPTAIQLADDFIVTASGSTGIGADPDASAILELNVSQLATTNKKGFLGPRVALTAYNDAVTIPSPATGLLVFNLGTAALTYKGYVYWDGYQWRPFDGRSSQLGTIGSLTCTDNTLEPLTYTSGVPFAGTMSVPYAGGNEGMYPAQSIGPVNGLTATLSQSNFAQGSGTLNYRISGIPTVSSPSTTTFPLSIGGQSCSASVGLGKVLAPGEYQFFTYRLPATYVGLLSTQIGSSYNAVLGGKIRLDLNFTVSSNQGSGAVSYNPRLVNVSPGNIKLWYVASSSIDHFRRANVLLASGGYMETDNGVYLNWGDNMNGSSTAVTATSSSDDSQEMETIDLIVDGIWYRIIVYVSVDNLNDNDPTNNIRRVFMTAQRMSSSQ
;
A
#
# COMPACT_ATOMS: atom_id res chain seq x y z
N MET A 1 -62.06 -75.82 12.26
CA MET A 1 -60.76 -75.12 12.22
C MET A 1 -60.90 -73.62 11.89
N ARG A 2 -61.87 -72.87 12.48
CA ARG A 2 -62.15 -71.46 12.11
C ARG A 2 -61.87 -70.42 13.21
N ASN A 3 -61.60 -70.85 14.44
CA ASN A 3 -61.43 -69.94 15.59
C ASN A 3 -59.98 -69.73 16.06
N LYS A 4 -59.00 -70.41 15.43
CA LYS A 4 -57.57 -70.30 15.81
C LYS A 4 -56.78 -69.24 15.02
N PHE A 5 -57.35 -68.70 13.94
CA PHE A 5 -56.69 -67.66 13.14
C PHE A 5 -56.82 -66.24 13.72
N TYR A 6 -57.85 -65.96 14.51
CA TYR A 6 -58.05 -64.61 15.07
C TYR A 6 -57.08 -64.23 16.20
N ILE A 7 -56.51 -65.21 16.91
CA ILE A 7 -55.55 -64.96 18.02
C ILE A 7 -54.12 -64.76 17.49
N ILE A 8 -53.77 -65.37 16.35
CA ILE A 8 -52.47 -65.13 15.71
C ILE A 8 -52.45 -63.77 15.02
N PHE A 9 -53.60 -63.30 14.50
CA PHE A 9 -53.72 -61.99 13.86
C PHE A 9 -53.63 -60.81 14.85
N THR A 10 -54.05 -60.99 16.12
CA THR A 10 -53.96 -59.94 17.14
C THR A 10 -52.60 -59.86 17.84
N LEU A 11 -51.80 -60.94 17.85
CA LEU A 11 -50.45 -60.92 18.44
C LEU A 11 -49.37 -60.32 17.53
N THR A 12 -49.59 -60.28 16.21
CA THR A 12 -48.61 -59.73 15.25
C THR A 12 -48.77 -58.22 14.97
N ILE A 13 -49.83 -57.58 15.47
CA ILE A 13 -50.09 -56.14 15.25
C ILE A 13 -49.40 -55.27 16.33
N GLY A 14 -49.01 -55.84 17.47
CA GLY A 14 -48.39 -55.10 18.57
C GLY A 14 -46.91 -54.75 18.42
N SER A 15 -46.23 -55.18 17.35
CA SER A 15 -44.76 -55.10 17.22
C SER A 15 -44.25 -54.00 16.26
N LEU A 16 -45.09 -53.05 15.84
CA LEU A 16 -44.70 -51.93 14.96
C LEU A 16 -44.93 -50.54 15.61
N ALA A 17 -44.93 -50.45 16.93
CA ALA A 17 -44.96 -49.15 17.60
C ALA A 17 -43.56 -48.51 17.52
N PHE A 18 -43.33 -47.66 16.52
CA PHE A 18 -42.16 -46.79 16.48
C PHE A 18 -42.23 -45.83 17.67
N GLY A 19 -41.23 -45.89 18.56
CA GLY A 19 -41.19 -45.17 19.84
C GLY A 19 -40.85 -43.68 19.72
N GLN A 20 -41.60 -42.93 18.90
CA GLN A 20 -41.50 -41.48 18.85
C GLN A 20 -42.14 -40.86 20.11
N VAL A 21 -41.47 -39.88 20.70
CA VAL A 21 -41.93 -39.18 21.91
C VAL A 21 -42.33 -37.75 21.54
N GLY A 22 -43.62 -37.44 21.70
CA GLY A 22 -44.16 -36.09 21.59
C GLY A 22 -44.47 -35.50 22.96
N ILE A 23 -44.03 -34.27 23.22
CA ILE A 23 -44.52 -33.46 24.35
C ILE A 23 -45.36 -32.34 23.75
N ASN A 24 -46.62 -32.23 24.20
CA ASN A 24 -47.60 -31.26 23.70
C ASN A 24 -47.94 -31.35 22.20
N THR A 25 -47.48 -32.37 21.49
CA THR A 25 -47.90 -32.66 20.11
C THR A 25 -48.35 -34.11 19.99
N GLN A 26 -49.43 -34.34 19.23
CA GLN A 26 -49.87 -35.68 18.83
C GLN A 26 -49.21 -36.13 17.51
N ASN A 27 -48.45 -35.23 16.88
CA ASN A 27 -47.85 -35.40 15.58
C ASN A 27 -46.33 -35.11 15.64
N PRO A 28 -45.54 -35.96 16.32
CA PRO A 28 -44.10 -35.78 16.37
C PRO A 28 -43.49 -35.83 14.96
N GLN A 29 -42.65 -34.85 14.61
CA GLN A 29 -41.94 -34.83 13.32
C GLN A 29 -40.60 -35.57 13.34
N GLY A 30 -40.11 -35.92 14.53
CA GLY A 30 -38.87 -36.66 14.74
C GLY A 30 -39.03 -37.73 15.83
N ILE A 31 -37.91 -38.30 16.27
CA ILE A 31 -37.90 -39.30 17.36
C ILE A 31 -38.25 -38.67 18.71
N PHE A 32 -37.95 -37.38 18.87
CA PHE A 32 -38.37 -36.56 20.01
C PHE A 32 -38.82 -35.19 19.51
N ASN A 33 -40.05 -34.79 19.81
CA ASN A 33 -40.60 -33.48 19.44
C ASN A 33 -41.27 -32.81 20.64
N ILE A 34 -40.85 -31.59 20.97
CA ILE A 34 -41.48 -30.75 21.99
C ILE A 34 -42.14 -29.56 21.27
N ASP A 35 -43.47 -29.50 21.35
CA ASP A 35 -44.26 -28.39 20.83
C ASP A 35 -44.64 -27.44 21.97
N GLY A 36 -43.91 -26.33 22.10
CA GLY A 36 -44.14 -25.37 23.18
C GLY A 36 -45.52 -24.73 23.13
N GLY A 37 -46.04 -24.45 21.92
CA GLY A 37 -47.31 -23.77 21.68
C GLY A 37 -48.53 -24.68 21.71
N LYS A 38 -48.31 -26.00 21.69
CA LYS A 38 -49.35 -27.02 21.51
C LYS A 38 -50.21 -26.70 20.27
N ASN A 39 -49.57 -26.21 19.21
CA ASN A 39 -50.25 -25.61 18.07
C ASN A 39 -50.14 -26.48 16.82
N ASN A 40 -49.36 -27.57 16.85
CA ASN A 40 -49.16 -28.47 15.73
C ASN A 40 -50.47 -29.13 15.26
N ALA A 41 -50.59 -29.27 13.94
CA ALA A 41 -51.69 -30.02 13.36
C ALA A 41 -51.63 -31.49 13.82
N ALA A 42 -52.78 -32.09 14.12
CA ALA A 42 -52.84 -33.47 14.61
C ALA A 42 -52.31 -34.52 13.63
N THR A 43 -52.22 -34.18 12.34
CA THR A 43 -51.68 -35.03 11.26
C THR A 43 -51.03 -34.18 10.18
N GLY A 44 -50.17 -34.80 9.35
CA GLY A 44 -49.48 -34.13 8.24
C GLY A 44 -48.25 -33.36 8.69
N THR A 45 -47.60 -32.60 7.81
CA THR A 45 -46.46 -31.78 8.19
C THR A 45 -46.95 -30.45 8.79
N PRO A 46 -46.54 -30.07 10.02
CA PRO A 46 -46.85 -28.76 10.58
C PRO A 46 -46.33 -27.62 9.70
N THR A 47 -47.04 -26.51 9.70
CA THR A 47 -46.61 -25.30 8.98
C THR A 47 -45.39 -24.68 9.65
N ALA A 48 -44.63 -23.88 8.91
CA ALA A 48 -43.45 -23.20 9.45
C ALA A 48 -43.77 -22.29 10.65
N ILE A 49 -44.98 -21.73 10.72
CA ILE A 49 -45.42 -20.93 11.88
C ILE A 49 -45.66 -21.80 13.11
N GLN A 50 -46.19 -23.02 12.93
CA GLN A 50 -46.38 -23.98 14.02
C GLN A 50 -45.04 -24.53 14.52
N LEU A 51 -44.08 -24.75 13.62
CA LEU A 51 -42.74 -25.20 14.00
C LEU A 51 -41.93 -24.13 14.74
N ALA A 52 -42.34 -22.86 14.73
CA ALA A 52 -41.55 -21.74 15.23
C ALA A 52 -41.24 -21.81 16.75
N ASP A 53 -42.03 -22.59 17.49
CA ASP A 53 -41.88 -22.85 18.92
C ASP A 53 -41.60 -24.34 19.25
N ASP A 54 -41.20 -25.11 18.24
CA ASP A 54 -40.86 -26.52 18.37
C ASP A 54 -39.36 -26.74 18.63
N PHE A 55 -39.08 -27.82 19.38
CA PHE A 55 -37.76 -28.46 19.49
C PHE A 55 -37.87 -29.89 18.95
N ILE A 56 -37.17 -30.17 17.86
CA ILE A 56 -37.24 -31.45 17.15
C ILE A 56 -35.88 -32.12 17.16
N VAL A 57 -35.84 -33.41 17.48
CA VAL A 57 -34.70 -34.31 17.27
C VAL A 57 -35.11 -35.40 16.29
N THR A 58 -34.38 -35.49 15.19
CA THR A 58 -34.58 -36.50 14.13
C THR A 58 -33.98 -37.86 14.53
N ALA A 59 -34.30 -38.92 13.80
CA ALA A 59 -33.73 -40.25 14.04
C ALA A 59 -32.21 -40.32 13.82
N SER A 60 -31.63 -39.41 13.01
CA SER A 60 -30.19 -39.26 12.81
C SER A 60 -29.50 -38.41 13.88
N GLY A 61 -30.26 -37.84 14.83
CA GLY A 61 -29.76 -36.98 15.89
C GLY A 61 -29.65 -35.49 15.52
N SER A 62 -29.95 -35.10 14.28
CA SER A 62 -30.06 -33.69 13.91
C SER A 62 -31.15 -33.01 14.73
N THR A 63 -30.87 -31.80 15.22
CA THR A 63 -31.76 -31.04 16.09
C THR A 63 -32.19 -29.73 15.41
N GLY A 64 -33.48 -29.43 15.46
CA GLY A 64 -34.03 -28.15 15.02
C GLY A 64 -34.72 -27.42 16.17
N ILE A 65 -34.54 -26.11 16.22
CA ILE A 65 -35.31 -25.20 17.09
C ILE A 65 -35.99 -24.18 16.18
N GLY A 66 -37.31 -24.16 16.17
CA GLY A 66 -38.08 -23.30 15.27
C GLY A 66 -38.26 -23.85 13.85
N ALA A 67 -37.80 -25.08 13.58
CA ALA A 67 -37.88 -25.75 12.28
C ALA A 67 -37.60 -27.26 12.43
N ASP A 68 -38.03 -28.04 11.43
CA ASP A 68 -37.45 -29.35 11.13
C ASP A 68 -36.05 -29.11 10.52
N PRO A 69 -34.96 -29.66 11.10
CA PRO A 69 -33.61 -29.30 10.64
C PRO A 69 -33.35 -29.75 9.21
N ASP A 70 -32.72 -28.89 8.40
CA ASP A 70 -32.26 -29.24 7.06
C ASP A 70 -31.38 -30.51 7.10
N ALA A 71 -31.50 -31.36 6.07
CA ALA A 71 -30.76 -32.62 5.99
C ALA A 71 -29.23 -32.45 6.01
N SER A 72 -28.72 -31.26 5.69
CA SER A 72 -27.29 -30.92 5.75
C SER A 72 -26.84 -30.34 7.11
N ALA A 73 -27.76 -30.11 8.04
CA ALA A 73 -27.48 -29.51 9.34
C ALA A 73 -27.58 -30.53 10.48
N ILE A 74 -26.63 -30.47 11.42
CA ILE A 74 -26.73 -31.20 12.70
C ILE A 74 -27.52 -30.40 13.74
N LEU A 75 -27.50 -29.06 13.64
CA LEU A 75 -28.25 -28.13 14.47
C LEU A 75 -28.77 -26.97 13.61
N GLU A 76 -30.08 -26.73 13.61
CA GLU A 76 -30.70 -25.56 13.00
C GLU A 76 -31.40 -24.70 14.05
N LEU A 77 -31.12 -23.39 14.04
CA LEU A 77 -31.80 -22.40 14.88
C LEU A 77 -32.56 -21.43 13.96
N ASN A 78 -33.83 -21.73 13.67
CA ASN A 78 -34.60 -20.98 12.69
C ASN A 78 -35.47 -19.93 13.37
N VAL A 79 -35.19 -18.65 13.08
CA VAL A 79 -35.99 -17.53 13.58
C VAL A 79 -36.80 -16.85 12.48
N SER A 80 -36.74 -17.33 11.22
CA SER A 80 -37.35 -16.69 10.04
C SER A 80 -38.87 -16.50 10.16
N GLN A 81 -39.53 -17.33 10.96
CA GLN A 81 -40.99 -17.33 11.15
C GLN A 81 -41.48 -16.43 12.30
N LEU A 82 -40.58 -16.00 13.20
CA LEU A 82 -40.94 -15.10 14.30
C LEU A 82 -41.21 -13.66 13.80
N ALA A 83 -42.00 -12.88 14.52
CA ALA A 83 -42.17 -11.45 14.21
C ALA A 83 -40.82 -10.69 14.26
N THR A 84 -40.68 -9.59 13.51
CA THR A 84 -39.43 -8.78 13.47
C THR A 84 -38.97 -8.35 14.87
N THR A 85 -39.89 -8.02 15.77
CA THR A 85 -39.60 -7.64 17.16
C THR A 85 -39.21 -8.82 18.06
N ASN A 86 -39.37 -10.05 17.58
CA ASN A 86 -39.20 -11.28 18.36
C ASN A 86 -38.09 -12.20 17.79
N LYS A 87 -37.38 -11.77 16.74
CA LYS A 87 -36.20 -12.48 16.23
C LYS A 87 -35.17 -12.60 17.35
N LYS A 88 -34.55 -13.77 17.49
CA LYS A 88 -33.51 -14.06 18.48
C LYS A 88 -32.21 -14.38 17.77
N GLY A 89 -31.09 -14.18 18.47
CA GLY A 89 -29.76 -14.62 18.02
C GLY A 89 -29.25 -15.81 18.84
N PHE A 90 -28.13 -16.38 18.41
CA PHE A 90 -27.39 -17.35 19.20
C PHE A 90 -26.49 -16.62 20.22
N LEU A 91 -26.71 -16.87 21.51
CA LEU A 91 -25.81 -16.42 22.57
C LEU A 91 -24.85 -17.56 22.90
N GLY A 92 -23.68 -17.57 22.26
CA GLY A 92 -22.68 -18.61 22.44
C GLY A 92 -22.01 -18.60 23.83
N PRO A 93 -21.19 -19.62 24.15
CA PRO A 93 -20.46 -19.70 25.40
C PRO A 93 -19.60 -18.46 25.65
N ARG A 94 -19.71 -17.86 26.83
CA ARG A 94 -18.95 -16.67 27.24
C ARG A 94 -17.85 -17.07 28.20
N VAL A 95 -16.61 -16.75 27.87
CA VAL A 95 -15.42 -17.24 28.59
C VAL A 95 -14.46 -16.09 28.82
N ALA A 96 -13.81 -16.02 29.99
CA ALA A 96 -12.77 -15.03 30.27
C ALA A 96 -11.40 -15.67 30.05
N LEU A 97 -10.87 -15.55 28.83
CA LEU A 97 -9.58 -16.14 28.46
C LEU A 97 -8.42 -15.34 29.05
N THR A 98 -7.37 -16.03 29.47
CA THR A 98 -6.19 -15.45 30.11
C THR A 98 -5.05 -15.16 29.13
N ALA A 99 -5.02 -15.82 27.96
CA ALA A 99 -4.01 -15.62 26.93
C ALA A 99 -4.55 -16.01 25.54
N TYR A 100 -3.86 -15.57 24.48
CA TYR A 100 -4.21 -15.92 23.10
C TYR A 100 -4.10 -17.44 22.83
N ASN A 101 -3.29 -18.16 23.59
CA ASN A 101 -3.11 -19.62 23.52
C ASN A 101 -3.67 -20.34 24.77
N ASP A 102 -4.65 -19.74 25.45
CA ASP A 102 -5.24 -20.29 26.67
C ASP A 102 -5.98 -21.62 26.41
N ALA A 103 -5.28 -22.72 26.65
CA ALA A 103 -5.81 -24.08 26.64
C ALA A 103 -6.02 -24.62 28.07
N VAL A 104 -6.05 -23.74 29.08
CA VAL A 104 -6.25 -24.10 30.50
C VAL A 104 -7.67 -23.78 30.93
N THR A 105 -8.17 -22.59 30.59
CA THR A 105 -9.56 -22.18 30.87
C THR A 105 -10.55 -23.11 30.17
N ILE A 106 -10.18 -23.60 28.97
CA ILE A 106 -10.85 -24.69 28.28
C ILE A 106 -9.79 -25.76 28.00
N PRO A 107 -9.71 -26.84 28.79
CA PRO A 107 -8.76 -27.92 28.58
C PRO A 107 -8.95 -28.59 27.21
N SER A 108 -7.86 -28.76 26.46
CA SER A 108 -7.84 -29.43 25.15
C SER A 108 -8.94 -28.91 24.20
N PRO A 109 -8.95 -27.60 23.87
CA PRO A 109 -10.01 -27.04 23.03
C PRO A 109 -9.98 -27.67 21.63
N ALA A 110 -11.15 -28.08 21.15
CA ALA A 110 -11.29 -28.66 19.82
C ALA A 110 -10.99 -27.62 18.74
N THR A 111 -10.37 -28.03 17.62
CA THR A 111 -10.18 -27.13 16.47
C THR A 111 -11.55 -26.70 15.92
N GLY A 112 -11.73 -25.40 15.70
CA GLY A 112 -13.00 -24.79 15.31
C GLY A 112 -13.93 -24.43 16.46
N LEU A 113 -13.55 -24.68 17.72
CA LEU A 113 -14.37 -24.31 18.89
C LEU A 113 -14.54 -22.79 18.97
N LEU A 114 -15.78 -22.30 18.98
CA LEU A 114 -16.14 -20.88 19.02
C LEU A 114 -16.57 -20.47 20.44
N VAL A 115 -16.01 -19.37 20.96
CA VAL A 115 -16.42 -18.77 22.23
C VAL A 115 -16.43 -17.24 22.12
N PHE A 116 -17.22 -16.57 22.97
CA PHE A 116 -17.15 -15.13 23.15
C PHE A 116 -16.19 -14.80 24.30
N ASN A 117 -15.03 -14.22 24.01
CA ASN A 117 -14.12 -13.76 25.04
C ASN A 117 -14.69 -12.50 25.72
N LEU A 118 -14.82 -12.56 27.04
CA LEU A 118 -15.38 -11.46 27.86
C LEU A 118 -14.44 -10.25 27.94
N GLY A 119 -13.13 -10.45 27.76
CA GLY A 119 -12.11 -9.41 27.92
C GLY A 119 -11.87 -8.99 29.37
N THR A 120 -12.36 -9.75 30.34
CA THR A 120 -12.28 -9.45 31.79
C THR A 120 -11.13 -10.15 32.50
N ALA A 121 -10.39 -11.03 31.80
CA ALA A 121 -9.16 -11.67 32.28
C ALA A 121 -7.95 -11.10 31.51
N ALA A 122 -6.81 -11.79 31.50
CA ALA A 122 -5.57 -11.27 30.90
C ALA A 122 -5.59 -11.15 29.37
N LEU A 123 -6.40 -11.93 28.64
CA LEU A 123 -6.68 -11.65 27.23
C LEU A 123 -7.79 -10.58 27.13
N THR A 124 -7.39 -9.33 26.95
CA THR A 124 -8.28 -8.16 26.98
C THR A 124 -9.15 -8.01 25.72
N TYR A 125 -8.86 -8.74 24.64
CA TYR A 125 -9.67 -8.73 23.42
C TYR A 125 -11.10 -9.19 23.71
N LYS A 126 -12.10 -8.33 23.50
CA LYS A 126 -13.52 -8.67 23.71
C LYS A 126 -14.20 -8.96 22.37
N GLY A 127 -14.70 -10.18 22.20
CA GLY A 127 -15.35 -10.59 20.96
C GLY A 127 -15.38 -12.09 20.76
N TYR A 128 -16.00 -12.54 19.67
CA TYR A 128 -15.97 -13.95 19.29
C TYR A 128 -14.55 -14.34 18.83
N VAL A 129 -14.09 -15.49 19.32
CA VAL A 129 -12.81 -16.11 18.95
C VAL A 129 -13.05 -17.59 18.69
N TYR A 130 -12.28 -18.18 17.78
CA TYR A 130 -12.27 -19.62 17.55
C TYR A 130 -10.88 -20.21 17.75
N TRP A 131 -10.81 -21.46 18.21
CA TRP A 131 -9.55 -22.18 18.37
C TRP A 131 -9.07 -22.73 17.02
N ASP A 132 -7.87 -22.35 16.57
CA ASP A 132 -7.29 -22.80 15.28
C ASP A 132 -6.47 -24.10 15.39
N GLY A 133 -6.42 -24.72 16.57
CA GLY A 133 -5.56 -25.85 16.90
C GLY A 133 -4.36 -25.45 17.77
N TYR A 134 -3.97 -24.18 17.74
CA TYR A 134 -2.80 -23.66 18.46
C TYR A 134 -3.11 -22.39 19.28
N GLN A 135 -4.05 -21.56 18.83
CA GLN A 135 -4.43 -20.32 19.48
C GLN A 135 -5.88 -19.91 19.19
N TRP A 136 -6.40 -19.02 20.02
CA TRP A 136 -7.65 -18.29 19.82
C TRP A 136 -7.44 -17.19 18.78
N ARG A 137 -8.08 -17.36 17.62
CA ARG A 137 -8.13 -16.35 16.56
C ARG A 137 -9.40 -15.51 16.69
N PRO A 138 -9.30 -14.18 16.55
CA PRO A 138 -10.48 -13.35 16.38
C PRO A 138 -11.36 -13.86 15.24
N PHE A 139 -12.65 -14.02 15.52
CA PHE A 139 -13.66 -14.05 14.47
C PHE A 139 -13.93 -12.58 14.12
N ASP A 140 -13.02 -11.99 13.32
CA ASP A 140 -12.87 -10.55 13.28
C ASP A 140 -14.11 -9.85 12.70
N GLY A 141 -14.70 -8.99 13.52
CA GLY A 141 -15.86 -8.15 13.20
C GLY A 141 -15.52 -7.00 12.26
N ARG A 142 -14.85 -7.30 11.14
CA ARG A 142 -14.58 -6.32 10.09
C ARG A 142 -15.89 -5.67 9.69
N SER A 143 -15.88 -4.35 9.56
CA SER A 143 -17.05 -3.62 9.10
C SER A 143 -17.40 -4.10 7.69
N SER A 144 -18.60 -4.66 7.53
CA SER A 144 -19.20 -4.94 6.21
C SER A 144 -19.72 -3.66 5.53
N GLN A 145 -19.66 -2.52 6.22
CA GLN A 145 -20.03 -1.25 5.62
C GLN A 145 -18.96 -0.83 4.60
N LEU A 146 -19.40 -0.36 3.44
CA LEU A 146 -18.51 0.23 2.45
C LEU A 146 -17.76 1.42 3.08
N GLY A 147 -16.44 1.39 2.98
CA GLY A 147 -15.58 2.42 3.53
C GLY A 147 -15.51 3.65 2.64
N THR A 148 -15.19 4.77 3.27
CA THR A 148 -14.98 6.07 2.63
C THR A 148 -13.66 6.67 3.07
N ILE A 149 -13.07 7.50 2.22
CA ILE A 149 -11.87 8.31 2.51
C ILE A 149 -12.17 9.78 2.22
N GLY A 150 -11.52 10.67 2.96
CA GLY A 150 -11.61 12.12 2.75
C GLY A 150 -10.79 12.62 1.57
N SER A 151 -9.63 12.00 1.30
CA SER A 151 -8.78 12.34 0.15
C SER A 151 -7.96 11.14 -0.34
N LEU A 152 -7.61 11.15 -1.63
CA LEU A 152 -6.74 10.17 -2.27
C LEU A 152 -5.62 10.92 -3.02
N THR A 153 -4.37 10.75 -2.60
CA THR A 153 -3.25 11.59 -3.03
C THR A 153 -2.40 10.87 -4.09
N CYS A 154 -2.89 10.80 -5.32
CA CYS A 154 -2.19 10.14 -6.43
C CYS A 154 -0.85 10.79 -6.83
N THR A 155 -0.66 12.07 -6.54
CA THR A 155 0.56 12.83 -6.85
C THR A 155 1.76 12.41 -5.99
N ASP A 156 1.50 11.84 -4.83
CA ASP A 156 2.49 11.30 -3.90
C ASP A 156 2.53 9.76 -3.97
N ASN A 157 2.05 9.17 -5.07
CA ASN A 157 2.20 7.74 -5.25
C ASN A 157 3.68 7.37 -5.42
N THR A 158 4.02 6.15 -5.01
CA THR A 158 5.34 5.58 -5.22
C THR A 158 5.22 4.25 -5.93
N LEU A 159 6.28 3.82 -6.61
CA LEU A 159 6.36 2.51 -7.25
C LEU A 159 7.67 1.84 -6.83
N GLU A 160 7.61 0.58 -6.44
CA GLU A 160 8.80 -0.24 -6.17
C GLU A 160 8.70 -1.58 -6.92
N PRO A 161 9.64 -1.92 -7.83
CA PRO A 161 10.78 -1.12 -8.28
C PRO A 161 10.39 0.15 -9.06
N LEU A 162 11.17 1.23 -8.92
CA LEU A 162 10.87 2.57 -9.46
C LEU A 162 10.70 2.66 -11.00
N THR A 163 11.29 1.71 -11.75
CA THR A 163 11.33 1.75 -13.21
C THR A 163 10.99 0.41 -13.82
N TYR A 164 10.55 0.46 -15.08
CA TYR A 164 10.26 -0.72 -15.88
C TYR A 164 10.77 -0.54 -17.31
N THR A 165 11.06 -1.66 -17.97
CA THR A 165 11.62 -1.69 -19.34
C THR A 165 10.65 -2.38 -20.27
N SER A 166 10.42 -1.79 -21.44
CA SER A 166 9.56 -2.36 -22.49
C SER A 166 9.99 -3.78 -22.84
N GLY A 167 9.03 -4.69 -22.96
CA GLY A 167 9.25 -6.10 -23.30
C GLY A 167 9.77 -6.99 -22.17
N VAL A 168 10.10 -6.44 -21.00
CA VAL A 168 10.61 -7.20 -19.84
C VAL A 168 9.48 -7.39 -18.81
N PRO A 169 9.18 -8.62 -18.34
CA PRO A 169 8.20 -8.83 -17.29
C PRO A 169 8.48 -7.96 -16.06
N PHE A 170 7.45 -7.25 -15.59
CA PHE A 170 7.51 -6.39 -14.43
C PHE A 170 6.55 -6.88 -13.35
N ALA A 171 7.00 -6.82 -12.10
CA ALA A 171 6.18 -7.01 -10.91
C ALA A 171 6.67 -6.05 -9.83
N GLY A 172 5.76 -5.25 -9.29
CA GLY A 172 6.07 -4.26 -8.27
C GLY A 172 4.84 -3.84 -7.48
N THR A 173 5.03 -2.94 -6.54
CA THR A 173 3.97 -2.38 -5.70
C THR A 173 3.90 -0.88 -5.90
N MET A 174 2.71 -0.40 -6.27
CA MET A 174 2.39 1.03 -6.26
C MET A 174 1.65 1.37 -4.97
N SER A 175 2.19 2.31 -4.20
CA SER A 175 1.62 2.76 -2.93
C SER A 175 0.97 4.12 -3.12
N VAL A 176 -0.31 4.24 -2.75
CA VAL A 176 -1.10 5.47 -2.91
C VAL A 176 -1.63 5.93 -1.55
N PRO A 177 -1.14 7.07 -1.02
CA PRO A 177 -1.62 7.60 0.25
C PRO A 177 -3.07 8.08 0.19
N TYR A 178 -3.77 7.96 1.33
CA TYR A 178 -5.10 8.55 1.56
C TYR A 178 -5.21 9.12 2.98
N ALA A 179 -6.20 9.99 3.18
CA ALA A 179 -6.57 10.51 4.50
C ALA A 179 -8.10 10.44 4.73
N GLY A 180 -8.52 10.49 5.99
CA GLY A 180 -9.94 10.47 6.37
C GLY A 180 -10.65 9.12 6.23
N GLY A 181 -9.92 8.01 6.35
CA GLY A 181 -10.49 6.66 6.34
C GLY A 181 -11.34 6.37 7.59
N ASN A 182 -12.38 5.55 7.41
CA ASN A 182 -13.44 5.30 8.40
C ASN A 182 -13.57 3.82 8.83
N GLU A 183 -12.51 3.01 8.68
CA GLU A 183 -12.50 1.56 8.98
C GLU A 183 -13.43 0.69 8.11
N GLY A 184 -14.19 1.28 7.19
CA GLY A 184 -15.04 0.52 6.28
C GLY A 184 -14.26 -0.25 5.22
N MET A 185 -14.92 -1.22 4.61
CA MET A 185 -14.35 -2.12 3.62
C MET A 185 -14.22 -1.46 2.25
N TYR A 186 -13.14 -1.73 1.54
CA TYR A 186 -13.02 -1.46 0.11
C TYR A 186 -12.93 -2.77 -0.70
N PRO A 187 -13.60 -2.85 -1.86
CA PRO A 187 -13.58 -4.05 -2.70
C PRO A 187 -12.22 -4.26 -3.36
N ALA A 188 -11.98 -5.49 -3.83
CA ALA A 188 -10.84 -5.76 -4.70
C ALA A 188 -10.98 -4.98 -6.03
N GLN A 189 -9.85 -4.59 -6.62
CA GLN A 189 -9.80 -3.87 -7.90
C GLN A 189 -8.80 -4.51 -8.87
N SER A 190 -9.08 -4.39 -10.16
CA SER A 190 -8.17 -4.72 -11.25
C SER A 190 -8.32 -3.67 -12.36
N ILE A 191 -7.25 -2.92 -12.63
CA ILE A 191 -7.24 -1.75 -13.51
C ILE A 191 -6.19 -1.97 -14.60
N GLY A 192 -6.59 -1.86 -15.86
CA GLY A 192 -5.72 -2.09 -17.02
C GLY A 192 -6.08 -3.34 -17.82
N PRO A 193 -5.19 -3.79 -18.74
CA PRO A 193 -3.81 -3.32 -18.88
C PRO A 193 -3.71 -1.89 -19.46
N VAL A 194 -2.82 -1.07 -18.92
CA VAL A 194 -2.38 0.22 -19.48
C VAL A 194 -0.90 0.09 -19.79
N ASN A 195 -0.49 0.35 -21.04
CA ASN A 195 0.87 0.08 -21.51
C ASN A 195 1.39 -1.34 -21.16
N GLY A 196 0.51 -2.35 -21.18
CA GLY A 196 0.86 -3.73 -20.85
C GLY A 196 1.02 -4.05 -19.35
N LEU A 197 0.73 -3.09 -18.46
CA LEU A 197 0.74 -3.26 -17.01
C LEU A 197 -0.68 -3.23 -16.42
N THR A 198 -0.95 -4.10 -15.45
CA THR A 198 -2.21 -4.16 -14.70
C THR A 198 -1.97 -3.84 -13.23
N ALA A 199 -2.78 -2.95 -12.65
CA ALA A 199 -2.79 -2.63 -11.23
C ALA A 199 -3.90 -3.42 -10.52
N THR A 200 -3.56 -4.15 -9.46
CA THR A 200 -4.51 -4.98 -8.70
C THR A 200 -4.47 -4.64 -7.21
N LEU A 201 -5.63 -4.55 -6.57
CA LEU A 201 -5.78 -4.32 -5.15
C LEU A 201 -6.64 -5.43 -4.57
N SER A 202 -6.19 -6.06 -3.47
CA SER A 202 -7.01 -7.05 -2.76
C SER A 202 -8.03 -6.35 -1.87
N GLN A 203 -9.18 -6.98 -1.65
CA GLN A 203 -10.20 -6.46 -0.72
C GLN A 203 -9.62 -6.34 0.70
N SER A 204 -9.90 -5.22 1.37
CA SER A 204 -9.54 -5.01 2.78
C SER A 204 -10.36 -3.85 3.38
N ASN A 205 -9.90 -3.27 4.49
CA ASN A 205 -10.52 -2.12 5.16
C ASN A 205 -9.57 -0.92 5.11
N PHE A 206 -10.14 0.29 5.05
CA PHE A 206 -9.35 1.49 5.29
C PHE A 206 -8.89 1.53 6.75
N ALA A 207 -7.74 2.15 7.03
CA ALA A 207 -7.35 2.53 8.37
C ALA A 207 -8.21 3.72 8.85
N GLN A 208 -8.37 3.87 10.16
CA GLN A 208 -8.94 5.09 10.72
C GLN A 208 -7.97 6.27 10.50
N GLY A 209 -8.44 7.35 9.88
CA GLY A 209 -7.60 8.51 9.58
C GLY A 209 -6.75 8.31 8.32
N SER A 210 -5.43 8.34 8.43
CA SER A 210 -4.53 8.24 7.27
C SER A 210 -4.04 6.82 7.01
N GLY A 211 -3.83 6.48 5.75
CA GLY A 211 -3.30 5.17 5.37
C GLY A 211 -2.78 5.13 3.94
N THR A 212 -2.50 3.92 3.46
CA THR A 212 -1.94 3.69 2.12
C THR A 212 -2.63 2.51 1.46
N LEU A 213 -2.98 2.66 0.18
CA LEU A 213 -3.43 1.57 -0.67
C LEU A 213 -2.25 1.01 -1.44
N ASN A 214 -2.02 -0.29 -1.34
CA ASN A 214 -0.91 -0.98 -1.98
C ASN A 214 -1.42 -1.81 -3.17
N TYR A 215 -1.29 -1.25 -4.38
CA TYR A 215 -1.63 -1.93 -5.61
C TYR A 215 -0.45 -2.79 -6.08
N ARG A 216 -0.68 -4.05 -6.40
CA ARG A 216 0.29 -4.87 -7.12
C ARG A 216 0.23 -4.54 -8.61
N ILE A 217 1.33 -4.06 -9.15
CA ILE A 217 1.51 -3.75 -10.57
C ILE A 217 2.21 -4.94 -11.21
N SER A 218 1.65 -5.50 -12.28
CA SER A 218 2.32 -6.58 -13.02
C SER A 218 1.94 -6.64 -14.49
N GLY A 219 2.84 -7.17 -15.32
CA GLY A 219 2.59 -7.38 -16.75
C GLY A 219 3.89 -7.32 -17.56
N ILE A 220 3.78 -7.13 -18.87
CA ILE A 220 4.91 -6.88 -19.76
C ILE A 220 4.72 -5.47 -20.33
N PRO A 221 5.48 -4.45 -19.86
CA PRO A 221 5.34 -3.08 -20.31
C PRO A 221 5.56 -2.95 -21.82
N THR A 222 4.79 -2.07 -22.47
CA THR A 222 5.02 -1.68 -23.88
C THR A 222 5.91 -0.44 -24.00
N VAL A 223 6.17 0.26 -22.90
CA VAL A 223 7.04 1.44 -22.81
C VAL A 223 8.08 1.27 -21.71
N SER A 224 9.23 1.94 -21.85
CA SER A 224 10.27 2.00 -20.81
C SER A 224 10.17 3.32 -20.05
N SER A 225 10.48 3.30 -18.75
CA SER A 225 10.79 4.52 -18.00
C SER A 225 11.82 5.38 -18.75
N PRO A 226 11.69 6.73 -18.75
CA PRO A 226 10.78 7.55 -17.94
C PRO A 226 9.37 7.74 -18.52
N SER A 227 9.00 7.05 -19.62
CA SER A 227 7.62 7.10 -20.12
C SER A 227 6.65 6.56 -19.08
N THR A 228 5.58 7.31 -18.82
CA THR A 228 4.65 7.00 -17.74
C THR A 228 3.52 6.09 -18.15
N THR A 229 3.02 5.33 -17.16
CA THR A 229 1.78 4.57 -17.24
C THR A 229 0.85 5.11 -16.17
N THR A 230 -0.35 5.53 -16.55
CA THR A 230 -1.30 6.20 -15.66
C THR A 230 -2.53 5.33 -15.44
N PHE A 231 -2.82 5.02 -14.19
CA PHE A 231 -3.97 4.23 -13.77
C PHE A 231 -5.07 5.15 -13.20
N PRO A 232 -6.29 5.15 -13.75
CA PRO A 232 -7.42 5.85 -13.14
C PRO A 232 -7.92 5.06 -11.93
N LEU A 233 -7.78 5.61 -10.73
CA LEU A 233 -8.22 5.01 -9.47
C LEU A 233 -9.55 5.62 -9.04
N SER A 234 -10.47 4.78 -8.56
CA SER A 234 -11.74 5.21 -7.95
C SER A 234 -12.07 4.31 -6.77
N ILE A 235 -11.98 4.81 -5.55
CA ILE A 235 -12.13 4.00 -4.32
C ILE A 235 -12.49 4.88 -3.12
N GLY A 236 -13.33 4.36 -2.22
CA GLY A 236 -13.73 5.08 -1.00
C GLY A 236 -14.43 6.42 -1.23
N GLY A 237 -15.10 6.60 -2.37
CA GLY A 237 -15.78 7.84 -2.75
C GLY A 237 -14.89 8.86 -3.47
N GLN A 238 -13.58 8.63 -3.56
CA GLN A 238 -12.63 9.53 -4.23
C GLN A 238 -12.11 8.93 -5.53
N SER A 239 -11.66 9.78 -6.45
CA SER A 239 -11.03 9.36 -7.71
C SER A 239 -9.81 10.21 -8.03
N CYS A 240 -8.75 9.61 -8.56
CA CYS A 240 -7.57 10.31 -9.06
C CYS A 240 -6.77 9.46 -10.06
N SER A 241 -5.81 10.07 -10.75
CA SER A 241 -4.97 9.39 -11.74
C SER A 241 -3.55 9.16 -11.20
N ALA A 242 -3.21 7.91 -10.88
CA ALA A 242 -1.91 7.53 -10.35
C ALA A 242 -0.95 7.20 -11.51
N SER A 243 0.13 7.97 -11.64
CA SER A 243 1.12 7.76 -12.71
C SER A 243 2.39 7.11 -12.18
N VAL A 244 2.92 6.11 -12.87
CA VAL A 244 4.15 5.41 -12.49
C VAL A 244 5.12 5.32 -13.66
N GLY A 245 6.41 5.08 -13.37
CA GLY A 245 7.45 4.94 -14.38
C GLY A 245 8.27 6.20 -14.66
N LEU A 246 8.00 7.32 -13.98
CA LEU A 246 8.86 8.52 -13.99
C LEU A 246 10.24 8.28 -13.35
N GLY A 247 10.42 7.17 -12.62
CA GLY A 247 11.54 6.98 -11.71
C GLY A 247 11.27 7.64 -10.36
N LYS A 248 12.33 8.03 -9.64
CA LYS A 248 12.22 8.60 -8.30
C LYS A 248 11.60 10.01 -8.34
N VAL A 249 10.47 10.17 -7.64
CA VAL A 249 9.90 11.47 -7.25
C VAL A 249 10.12 11.61 -5.75
N LEU A 250 10.69 12.73 -5.32
CA LEU A 250 10.98 12.95 -3.90
C LEU A 250 9.70 13.17 -3.10
N ALA A 251 9.60 12.58 -1.92
CA ALA A 251 8.58 12.92 -0.94
C ALA A 251 8.85 14.33 -0.37
N PRO A 252 7.83 15.05 0.16
CA PRO A 252 8.04 16.34 0.80
C PRO A 252 9.10 16.27 1.90
N GLY A 253 10.12 17.13 1.82
CA GLY A 253 11.26 17.16 2.73
C GLY A 253 12.36 16.15 2.44
N GLU A 254 12.15 15.16 1.57
CA GLU A 254 13.15 14.15 1.21
C GLU A 254 14.31 14.78 0.43
N TYR A 255 15.53 14.33 0.75
CA TYR A 255 16.75 14.67 0.03
C TYR A 255 17.18 13.55 -0.94
N GLN A 256 17.76 13.96 -2.06
CA GLN A 256 18.55 13.10 -2.93
C GLN A 256 19.92 13.71 -3.17
N PHE A 257 20.94 12.85 -3.11
CA PHE A 257 22.34 13.23 -3.27
C PHE A 257 22.88 12.60 -4.56
N PHE A 258 23.60 13.38 -5.34
CA PHE A 258 24.29 12.95 -6.55
C PHE A 258 25.76 13.28 -6.41
N THR A 259 26.63 12.27 -6.55
CA THR A 259 28.07 12.45 -6.44
C THR A 259 28.78 11.82 -7.62
N TYR A 260 29.72 12.56 -8.20
CA TYR A 260 30.48 12.10 -9.36
C TYR A 260 31.93 12.54 -9.27
N ARG A 261 32.81 11.80 -9.94
CA ARG A 261 34.25 12.09 -10.05
C ARG A 261 34.67 12.02 -11.51
N LEU A 262 35.43 13.00 -11.96
CA LEU A 262 35.97 13.08 -13.33
C LEU A 262 37.29 13.86 -13.38
N PRO A 263 38.12 13.71 -14.42
CA PRO A 263 39.34 14.50 -14.56
C PRO A 263 39.06 16.01 -14.62
N ALA A 264 39.93 16.81 -14.01
CA ALA A 264 39.84 18.28 -14.06
C ALA A 264 40.09 18.84 -15.47
N THR A 265 40.69 18.05 -16.35
CA THR A 265 40.94 18.39 -17.77
C THR A 265 39.75 18.15 -18.68
N TYR A 266 38.72 17.41 -18.24
CA TYR A 266 37.58 17.07 -19.09
C TYR A 266 36.79 18.31 -19.49
N VAL A 267 36.43 18.41 -20.78
CA VAL A 267 35.55 19.45 -21.32
C VAL A 267 34.37 18.76 -21.98
N GLY A 268 33.16 19.16 -21.60
CA GLY A 268 31.91 18.55 -22.04
C GLY A 268 30.89 18.39 -20.92
N LEU A 269 29.80 17.70 -21.23
CA LEU A 269 28.72 17.44 -20.28
C LEU A 269 29.11 16.35 -19.28
N LEU A 270 28.81 16.58 -18.02
CA LEU A 270 28.96 15.58 -16.96
C LEU A 270 28.21 14.30 -17.30
N SER A 271 26.97 14.41 -17.77
CA SER A 271 26.16 13.24 -18.15
C SER A 271 26.82 12.39 -19.24
N THR A 272 27.47 13.01 -20.23
CA THR A 272 28.21 12.30 -21.29
C THR A 272 29.42 11.56 -20.73
N GLN A 273 30.17 12.18 -19.81
CA GLN A 273 31.35 11.56 -19.21
C GLN A 273 31.01 10.36 -18.32
N ILE A 274 29.91 10.44 -17.57
CA ILE A 274 29.49 9.38 -16.65
C ILE A 274 28.74 8.26 -17.41
N GLY A 275 28.03 8.59 -18.48
CA GLY A 275 27.33 7.62 -19.31
C GLY A 275 26.12 7.00 -18.62
N SER A 276 25.95 5.68 -18.78
CA SER A 276 24.72 4.97 -18.39
C SER A 276 24.43 4.96 -16.89
N SER A 277 25.42 5.24 -16.03
CA SER A 277 25.21 5.33 -14.58
C SER A 277 24.76 6.72 -14.12
N TYR A 278 24.64 7.70 -15.01
CA TYR A 278 24.21 9.05 -14.65
C TYR A 278 22.72 9.07 -14.27
N ASN A 279 22.40 9.53 -13.06
CA ASN A 279 21.05 9.41 -12.50
C ASN A 279 20.51 10.71 -11.86
N ALA A 280 21.16 11.85 -12.11
CA ALA A 280 20.75 13.15 -11.57
C ALA A 280 19.51 13.71 -12.28
N VAL A 281 18.37 13.03 -12.12
CA VAL A 281 17.09 13.37 -12.74
C VAL A 281 16.03 13.56 -11.66
N LEU A 282 15.36 14.72 -11.66
CA LEU A 282 14.28 15.07 -10.76
C LEU A 282 12.92 14.88 -11.44
N GLY A 283 12.03 14.18 -10.74
CA GLY A 283 10.67 13.93 -11.21
C GLY A 283 10.58 13.22 -12.56
N GLY A 284 11.65 12.54 -12.99
CA GLY A 284 11.75 11.92 -14.31
C GLY A 284 11.82 12.90 -15.50
N LYS A 285 11.87 14.22 -15.25
CA LYS A 285 11.73 15.24 -16.30
C LYS A 285 12.92 16.18 -16.42
N ILE A 286 13.52 16.57 -15.30
CA ILE A 286 14.63 17.52 -15.29
C ILE A 286 15.90 16.79 -14.91
N ARG A 287 16.84 16.68 -15.86
CA ARG A 287 18.20 16.27 -15.55
C ARG A 287 18.99 17.50 -15.11
N LEU A 288 19.59 17.40 -13.93
CA LEU A 288 20.63 18.32 -13.49
C LEU A 288 21.90 17.91 -14.22
N ASP A 289 22.53 18.80 -14.96
CA ASP A 289 23.73 18.50 -15.74
C ASP A 289 24.73 19.64 -15.59
N LEU A 290 26.02 19.37 -15.74
CA LEU A 290 27.07 20.38 -15.69
C LEU A 290 27.81 20.39 -17.01
N ASN A 291 27.93 21.55 -17.64
CA ASN A 291 28.71 21.73 -18.86
C ASN A 291 30.08 22.31 -18.51
N PHE A 292 31.11 21.46 -18.46
CA PHE A 292 32.49 21.91 -18.26
C PHE A 292 33.01 22.52 -19.55
N THR A 293 33.31 23.81 -19.55
CA THR A 293 33.67 24.57 -20.76
C THR A 293 35.18 24.63 -21.00
N VAL A 294 35.97 24.51 -19.93
CA VAL A 294 37.44 24.48 -19.97
C VAL A 294 37.98 23.54 -18.89
N SER A 295 39.28 23.24 -18.97
CA SER A 295 40.00 22.57 -17.87
C SER A 295 39.94 23.42 -16.61
N SER A 296 39.77 22.81 -15.44
CA SER A 296 39.84 23.50 -14.14
C SER A 296 41.26 23.55 -13.57
N ASN A 297 42.27 23.06 -14.30
CA ASN A 297 43.69 23.28 -13.98
C ASN A 297 44.13 24.69 -14.43
N GLN A 298 43.47 25.70 -13.88
CA GLN A 298 43.69 27.11 -14.17
C GLN A 298 44.02 27.82 -12.87
N GLY A 299 44.65 29.00 -12.95
CA GLY A 299 44.75 29.88 -11.80
C GLY A 299 43.39 30.42 -11.36
N SER A 300 43.38 31.09 -10.20
CA SER A 300 42.23 31.83 -9.69
C SER A 300 41.65 32.81 -10.72
N GLY A 301 40.32 32.98 -10.72
CA GLY A 301 39.60 33.83 -11.67
C GLY A 301 39.05 33.13 -12.92
N ALA A 302 39.29 31.82 -13.07
CA ALA A 302 38.72 31.04 -14.17
C ALA A 302 37.35 30.43 -13.80
N VAL A 303 36.34 30.74 -14.61
CA VAL A 303 35.07 30.01 -14.63
C VAL A 303 35.22 28.78 -15.53
N SER A 304 34.82 27.60 -15.05
CA SER A 304 35.09 26.35 -15.79
C SER A 304 33.88 25.45 -16.04
N TYR A 305 32.70 25.81 -15.53
CA TYR A 305 31.47 25.08 -15.83
C TYR A 305 30.21 25.93 -15.67
N ASN A 306 29.15 25.51 -16.37
CA ASN A 306 27.80 26.08 -16.23
C ASN A 306 26.81 24.96 -15.84
N PRO A 307 26.06 25.11 -14.73
CA PRO A 307 24.96 24.22 -14.41
C PRO A 307 23.80 24.36 -15.38
N ARG A 308 23.13 23.24 -15.65
CA ARG A 308 22.04 23.14 -16.62
C ARG A 308 20.85 22.37 -16.07
N LEU A 309 19.66 22.91 -16.34
CA LEU A 309 18.39 22.20 -16.20
C LEU A 309 17.99 21.68 -17.58
N VAL A 310 18.04 20.36 -17.80
CA VAL A 310 17.79 19.73 -19.09
C VAL A 310 16.46 18.98 -19.08
N ASN A 311 15.57 19.27 -20.03
CA ASN A 311 14.34 18.51 -20.20
C ASN A 311 14.63 17.15 -20.86
N VAL A 312 14.48 16.07 -20.11
CA VAL A 312 14.67 14.69 -20.59
C VAL A 312 13.35 13.96 -20.86
N SER A 313 12.22 14.64 -20.70
CA SER A 313 10.91 14.08 -21.02
C SER A 313 10.65 14.08 -22.55
N PRO A 314 9.77 13.21 -23.07
CA PRO A 314 9.47 13.14 -24.49
C PRO A 314 8.70 14.35 -25.04
N GLY A 315 8.21 15.25 -24.18
CA GLY A 315 7.43 16.42 -24.57
C GLY A 315 7.97 17.71 -23.99
N ASN A 316 7.33 18.83 -24.34
CA ASN A 316 7.65 20.13 -23.77
C ASN A 316 7.19 20.18 -22.31
N ILE A 317 7.98 20.80 -21.44
CA ILE A 317 7.64 21.00 -20.03
C ILE A 317 7.58 22.47 -19.69
N LYS A 318 6.68 22.82 -18.78
CA LYS A 318 6.61 24.18 -18.23
C LYS A 318 7.33 24.23 -16.89
N LEU A 319 8.18 25.23 -16.70
CA LEU A 319 8.97 25.38 -15.49
C LEU A 319 9.23 26.84 -15.10
N TRP A 320 9.73 27.01 -13.89
CA TRP A 320 10.24 28.26 -13.32
C TRP A 320 11.51 27.94 -12.56
N TYR A 321 12.50 28.84 -12.61
CA TYR A 321 13.64 28.73 -11.71
C TYR A 321 14.14 30.09 -11.27
N VAL A 322 14.75 30.10 -10.09
CA VAL A 322 15.64 31.14 -9.61
C VAL A 322 16.93 30.45 -9.17
N ALA A 323 18.06 30.97 -9.59
CA ALA A 323 19.37 30.49 -9.20
C ALA A 323 20.17 31.65 -8.60
N SER A 324 20.91 31.35 -7.54
CA SER A 324 21.83 32.26 -6.88
C SER A 324 23.14 31.52 -6.67
N SER A 325 24.20 32.06 -7.26
CA SER A 325 25.56 31.68 -6.94
C SER A 325 26.14 32.67 -5.92
N SER A 326 27.41 32.49 -5.53
CA SER A 326 28.06 33.44 -4.62
C SER A 326 28.33 34.80 -5.29
N ILE A 327 28.30 34.85 -6.63
CA ILE A 327 28.57 36.05 -7.43
C ILE A 327 27.32 36.53 -8.17
N ASP A 328 26.58 35.62 -8.81
CA ASP A 328 25.54 35.96 -9.79
C ASP A 328 24.14 35.45 -9.42
N HIS A 329 23.13 35.98 -10.14
CA HIS A 329 21.73 35.62 -9.94
C HIS A 329 20.98 35.51 -11.27
N PHE A 330 20.42 34.34 -11.56
CA PHE A 330 19.63 34.07 -12.76
C PHE A 330 18.21 33.69 -12.39
N ARG A 331 17.27 34.00 -13.27
CA ARG A 331 15.85 33.70 -13.04
C ARG A 331 15.08 33.66 -14.34
N ARG A 332 14.18 32.69 -14.46
CA ARG A 332 13.19 32.63 -15.54
C ARG A 332 11.88 32.08 -14.99
N ALA A 333 10.78 32.65 -15.48
CA ALA A 333 9.43 32.23 -15.10
C ALA A 333 8.63 31.87 -16.35
N ASN A 334 7.70 30.92 -16.22
CA ASN A 334 6.79 30.50 -17.28
C ASN A 334 7.51 30.02 -18.56
N VAL A 335 8.66 29.37 -18.43
CA VAL A 335 9.39 28.87 -19.60
C VAL A 335 8.76 27.58 -20.08
N LEU A 336 8.48 27.49 -21.37
CA LEU A 336 8.17 26.24 -22.05
C LEU A 336 9.46 25.67 -22.63
N LEU A 337 10.04 24.68 -21.96
CA LEU A 337 11.30 24.05 -22.36
C LEU A 337 11.01 22.84 -23.26
N ALA A 338 11.52 22.86 -24.48
CA ALA A 338 11.33 21.78 -25.44
C ALA A 338 11.98 20.46 -24.98
N SER A 339 11.51 19.31 -25.47
CA SER A 339 12.18 18.01 -25.25
C SER A 339 13.63 18.08 -25.73
N GLY A 340 14.58 17.64 -24.89
CA GLY A 340 16.01 17.75 -25.13
C GLY A 340 16.59 19.16 -24.95
N GLY A 341 15.76 20.19 -24.76
CA GLY A 341 16.19 21.55 -24.49
C GLY A 341 16.79 21.71 -23.09
N TYR A 342 17.61 22.74 -22.91
CA TYR A 342 18.20 23.07 -21.62
C TYR A 342 18.13 24.57 -21.33
N MET A 343 18.31 24.90 -20.06
CA MET A 343 18.60 26.27 -19.61
C MET A 343 19.87 26.25 -18.78
N GLU A 344 20.76 27.20 -19.03
CA GLU A 344 21.86 27.48 -18.12
C GLU A 344 21.32 28.32 -16.95
N THR A 345 21.71 27.95 -15.74
CA THR A 345 21.31 28.67 -14.53
C THR A 345 22.35 29.68 -14.07
N ASP A 346 23.50 29.70 -14.73
CA ASP A 346 24.59 30.65 -14.50
C ASP A 346 25.28 30.96 -15.85
N ASN A 347 26.16 31.97 -15.90
CA ASN A 347 26.94 32.33 -17.09
C ASN A 347 28.39 31.79 -17.04
N GLY A 348 28.82 31.21 -15.92
CA GLY A 348 30.19 30.83 -15.66
C GLY A 348 30.42 30.70 -14.17
N VAL A 349 30.54 29.47 -13.66
CA VAL A 349 30.82 29.24 -12.25
C VAL A 349 32.33 29.14 -12.00
N TYR A 350 32.84 29.89 -11.03
CA TYR A 350 34.25 29.84 -10.62
C TYR A 350 34.60 28.47 -10.07
N LEU A 351 35.57 27.83 -10.72
CA LEU A 351 36.09 26.53 -10.29
C LEU A 351 37.47 26.31 -10.89
N ASN A 352 38.47 26.28 -10.03
CA ASN A 352 39.85 26.01 -10.39
C ASN A 352 40.61 25.39 -9.21
N TRP A 353 41.92 25.19 -9.34
CA TRP A 353 42.71 24.52 -8.29
C TRP A 353 43.03 25.41 -7.07
N GLY A 354 42.62 26.69 -7.09
CA GLY A 354 42.92 27.67 -6.05
C GLY A 354 44.41 27.75 -5.70
N ASP A 355 44.71 27.68 -4.40
CA ASP A 355 46.08 27.67 -3.88
C ASP A 355 46.93 26.48 -4.35
N ASN A 356 46.28 25.39 -4.81
CA ASN A 356 46.92 24.18 -5.34
C ASN A 356 48.02 23.60 -4.43
N MET A 357 47.78 23.58 -3.12
CA MET A 357 48.75 23.10 -2.12
C MET A 357 48.83 21.57 -2.07
N ASN A 358 50.00 21.05 -1.72
CA ASN A 358 50.24 19.62 -1.50
C ASN A 358 51.13 19.38 -0.25
N GLY A 359 51.58 18.14 -0.04
CA GLY A 359 52.29 17.72 1.16
C GLY A 359 53.65 18.38 1.36
N SER A 360 54.19 19.05 0.34
CA SER A 360 55.41 19.86 0.44
C SER A 360 55.14 21.36 0.58
N SER A 361 53.89 21.80 0.49
CA SER A 361 53.51 23.21 0.62
C SER A 361 53.59 23.67 2.07
N THR A 362 53.93 24.94 2.28
CA THR A 362 53.88 25.58 3.60
C THR A 362 52.43 25.80 4.02
N ALA A 363 51.98 25.12 5.07
CA ALA A 363 50.59 25.21 5.54
C ALA A 363 50.16 26.65 5.88
N VAL A 364 48.95 27.02 5.46
CA VAL A 364 48.31 28.29 5.82
C VAL A 364 47.97 28.26 7.31
N THR A 365 48.55 29.18 8.09
CA THR A 365 48.28 29.29 9.53
C THR A 365 47.06 30.17 9.83
N ALA A 366 46.81 31.19 9.00
CA ALA A 366 45.62 32.04 9.02
C ALA A 366 45.46 32.76 7.67
N THR A 367 44.23 33.03 7.26
CA THR A 367 43.89 33.87 6.09
C THR A 367 42.59 34.63 6.35
N SER A 368 42.46 35.83 5.76
CA SER A 368 41.25 36.66 5.82
C SER A 368 40.84 37.18 4.43
N SER A 369 41.43 36.62 3.37
CA SER A 369 41.13 36.96 1.98
C SER A 369 40.52 35.76 1.28
N SER A 370 39.54 36.01 0.41
CA SER A 370 39.07 35.05 -0.59
C SER A 370 39.67 35.38 -1.95
N ASP A 371 39.57 34.43 -2.86
CA ASP A 371 39.87 34.60 -4.27
C ASP A 371 38.75 33.97 -5.12
N ASP A 372 38.84 34.14 -6.44
CA ASP A 372 37.85 33.64 -7.39
C ASP A 372 38.19 32.19 -7.81
N SER A 373 38.49 31.35 -6.82
CA SER A 373 38.86 29.95 -7.05
C SER A 373 37.70 28.96 -6.98
N GLN A 374 36.66 29.33 -6.22
CA GLN A 374 35.60 28.40 -5.82
C GLN A 374 34.27 29.12 -5.65
N GLU A 375 33.23 28.54 -6.25
CA GLU A 375 31.85 29.01 -6.12
C GLU A 375 30.88 27.83 -5.90
N MET A 376 29.67 28.15 -5.44
CA MET A 376 28.53 27.25 -5.36
C MET A 376 27.29 27.92 -5.93
N GLU A 377 26.31 27.12 -6.34
CA GLU A 377 25.02 27.62 -6.81
C GLU A 377 23.86 26.92 -6.07
N THR A 378 22.85 27.69 -5.69
CA THR A 378 21.56 27.19 -5.21
C THR A 378 20.47 27.53 -6.21
N ILE A 379 19.66 26.55 -6.60
CA ILE A 379 18.58 26.70 -7.57
C ILE A 379 17.26 26.30 -6.92
N ASP A 380 16.29 27.20 -6.89
CA ASP A 380 14.89 26.87 -6.62
C ASP A 380 14.15 26.66 -7.95
N LEU A 381 13.62 25.46 -8.15
CA LEU A 381 12.99 24.99 -9.40
C LEU A 381 11.53 24.58 -9.14
N ILE A 382 10.61 25.04 -9.97
CA ILE A 382 9.23 24.52 -10.03
C ILE A 382 9.02 23.82 -11.37
N VAL A 383 8.63 22.55 -11.30
CA VAL A 383 8.20 21.74 -12.45
C VAL A 383 7.08 20.81 -11.99
N ASP A 384 6.03 20.65 -12.80
CA ASP A 384 4.81 19.89 -12.45
C ASP A 384 4.12 20.33 -11.15
N GLY A 385 4.27 21.60 -10.77
CA GLY A 385 3.74 22.11 -9.49
C GLY A 385 4.53 21.63 -8.27
N ILE A 386 5.64 20.92 -8.45
CA ILE A 386 6.54 20.54 -7.37
C ILE A 386 7.69 21.54 -7.29
N TRP A 387 7.91 22.09 -6.10
CA TRP A 387 9.05 22.94 -5.81
C TRP A 387 10.22 22.10 -5.28
N TYR A 388 11.36 22.18 -5.96
CA TYR A 388 12.64 21.62 -5.57
C TYR A 388 13.63 22.72 -5.20
N ARG A 389 14.44 22.48 -4.17
CA ARG A 389 15.67 23.22 -3.91
C ARG A 389 16.87 22.35 -4.26
N ILE A 390 17.74 22.86 -5.10
CA ILE A 390 18.93 22.18 -5.62
C ILE A 390 20.16 22.95 -5.17
N ILE A 391 21.21 22.25 -4.75
CA ILE A 391 22.52 22.83 -4.47
C ILE A 391 23.54 22.14 -5.36
N VAL A 392 24.37 22.94 -6.05
CA VAL A 392 25.48 22.47 -6.87
C VAL A 392 26.78 22.98 -6.25
N TYR A 393 27.66 22.04 -5.88
CA TYR A 393 28.99 22.32 -5.37
C TYR A 393 29.99 21.39 -6.03
N VAL A 394 30.99 21.96 -6.69
CA VAL A 394 32.05 21.20 -7.37
C VAL A 394 33.38 21.64 -6.80
N SER A 395 34.28 20.73 -6.49
CA SER A 395 35.64 21.07 -6.08
C SER A 395 36.68 20.46 -7.00
N VAL A 396 37.84 21.13 -7.12
CA VAL A 396 39.05 20.56 -7.74
C VAL A 396 39.94 20.01 -6.64
N ASP A 397 40.48 18.81 -6.84
CA ASP A 397 41.47 18.21 -5.95
C ASP A 397 42.69 17.78 -6.74
N ASN A 398 43.85 18.26 -6.33
CA ASN A 398 45.15 17.90 -6.89
C ASN A 398 45.70 16.58 -6.35
N LEU A 399 44.92 15.86 -5.53
CA LEU A 399 45.27 14.57 -4.95
C LEU A 399 46.57 14.58 -4.15
N ASN A 400 46.94 15.75 -3.64
CA ASN A 400 48.20 15.97 -2.92
C ASN A 400 49.45 15.67 -3.76
N ASP A 401 49.38 15.86 -5.09
CA ASP A 401 50.51 15.70 -6.01
C ASP A 401 50.79 16.98 -6.84
N ASN A 402 51.80 16.91 -7.71
CA ASN A 402 52.25 18.03 -8.58
C ASN A 402 51.87 17.83 -10.06
N ASP A 403 51.23 16.72 -10.42
CA ASP A 403 50.91 16.38 -11.79
C ASP A 403 49.49 16.86 -12.12
N PRO A 404 49.32 17.95 -12.88
CA PRO A 404 48.00 18.49 -13.19
C PRO A 404 47.11 17.48 -13.93
N THR A 405 47.67 16.44 -14.56
CA THR A 405 46.87 15.42 -15.24
C THR A 405 46.13 14.49 -14.27
N ASN A 406 46.57 14.40 -13.01
CA ASN A 406 45.92 13.62 -11.96
C ASN A 406 44.78 14.36 -11.28
N ASN A 407 44.75 15.70 -11.39
CA ASN A 407 43.72 16.53 -10.78
C ASN A 407 42.31 16.08 -11.19
N ILE A 408 41.41 16.09 -10.22
CA ILE A 408 40.02 15.68 -10.42
C ILE A 408 39.04 16.76 -10.02
N ARG A 409 37.84 16.66 -10.57
CA ARG A 409 36.65 17.30 -10.03
C ARG A 409 35.87 16.31 -9.19
N ARG A 410 35.42 16.75 -8.01
CA ARG A 410 34.35 16.10 -7.26
C ARG A 410 33.09 16.94 -7.39
N VAL A 411 32.06 16.35 -7.98
CA VAL A 411 30.76 16.98 -8.16
C VAL A 411 29.85 16.51 -7.04
N PHE A 412 29.25 17.45 -6.31
CA PHE A 412 28.22 17.23 -5.32
C PHE A 412 26.98 18.02 -5.73
N MET A 413 25.89 17.32 -6.03
CA MET A 413 24.59 17.96 -6.23
C MET A 413 23.59 17.37 -5.26
N THR A 414 22.76 18.23 -4.67
CA THR A 414 21.65 17.79 -3.82
C THR A 414 20.35 18.35 -4.34
N ALA A 415 19.25 17.63 -4.13
CA ALA A 415 17.91 18.11 -4.40
C ALA A 415 16.99 17.75 -3.22
N GLN A 416 16.16 18.69 -2.82
CA GLN A 416 15.14 18.53 -1.80
C GLN A 416 13.78 18.95 -2.36
N ARG A 417 12.72 18.17 -2.13
CA ARG A 417 11.36 18.65 -2.39
C ARG A 417 10.91 19.55 -1.24
N MET A 418 10.54 20.79 -1.57
CA MET A 418 10.21 21.85 -0.61
C MET A 418 8.69 22.04 -0.43
N SER A 419 7.87 21.45 -1.30
CA SER A 419 6.41 21.57 -1.26
C SER A 419 5.71 20.24 -0.95
N SER A 420 4.61 20.30 -0.20
CA SER A 420 3.61 19.23 -0.20
C SER A 420 2.87 19.19 -1.54
N SER A 421 2.25 18.05 -1.88
CA SER A 421 1.25 18.04 -2.95
C SER A 421 0.09 18.98 -2.56
N GLN A 422 -0.34 19.84 -3.48
CA GLN A 422 -1.58 20.62 -3.33
C GLN A 422 -2.80 19.77 -3.70
#